data_AF-A0A1M2ZAK6-F1
#
_entry.id   AF-A0A1M2ZAK6-F1
#
_cell.length_a   1.000
_cell.length_b   1.000
_cell.length_c   1.000
_cell.angle_alpha   90.00
_cell.angle_beta   90.00
_cell.angle_gamma   90.00
#
_symmetry.space_group_name_H-M   'P 1'
#
loop_
_entity.id
_entity.type
_entity.pdbx_description
1 polymer ?
#
loop_
_entity_poly.entity_id
_entity_poly.type
_entity_poly.pdbx_seq_one_letter_code
_entity_poly.pdbx_strand_id
1 'polypeptide(L)' 'MNPEELIPILSFPFFNRLVDTYLVIKDVSLDRLDLQAEEVTDAMLVTLSQFMLLYHEGLFHPILTQRWKLYEEKLTAYLI' A
#
# COMPACT_ATOMS: atom_id res chain seq x y z
N MET A 1 3.18 -16.01 -3.27
CA MET A 1 2.00 -15.49 -2.54
C MET A 1 0.83 -16.39 -2.89
N ASN A 2 0.10 -16.91 -1.91
CA ASN A 2 -1.09 -17.71 -2.20
C ASN A 2 -2.25 -16.76 -2.56
N PRO A 3 -2.96 -16.98 -3.68
CA PRO A 3 -4.07 -16.10 -4.09
C PRO A 3 -5.18 -15.95 -3.04
N GLU A 4 -5.33 -16.94 -2.16
CA GLU A 4 -6.32 -16.96 -1.07
C GLU A 4 -6.02 -15.92 0.04
N GLU A 5 -4.81 -15.37 0.10
CA GLU A 5 -4.40 -14.35 1.07
C GLU A 5 -4.68 -12.91 0.59
N LEU A 6 -5.19 -12.75 -0.62
CA LEU A 6 -5.45 -11.45 -1.24
C LEU A 6 -6.90 -11.01 -1.01
N ILE A 7 -7.08 -9.96 -0.22
CA ILE A 7 -8.39 -9.34 0.02
C ILE A 7 -8.62 -8.26 -1.06
N PRO A 8 -9.59 -8.40 -1.97
CA PRO A 8 -9.82 -7.41 -3.02
C PRO A 8 -10.35 -6.09 -2.44
N ILE A 9 -9.70 -4.99 -2.79
CA ILE A 9 -10.12 -3.63 -2.39
C ILE A 9 -10.91 -2.97 -3.51
N LEU A 10 -10.29 -2.80 -4.68
CA LEU A 10 -10.87 -2.09 -5.81
C LEU A 10 -10.15 -2.46 -7.11
N SER A 11 -10.92 -2.55 -8.19
CA SER A 11 -10.40 -2.54 -9.56
C SER A 11 -10.83 -1.22 -10.21
N PHE A 12 -9.88 -0.48 -10.77
CA PHE A 12 -10.19 0.81 -11.41
C PHE A 12 -9.29 1.07 -12.62
N PRO A 13 -9.77 1.81 -13.62
CA PRO A 13 -8.94 2.23 -14.75
C PRO A 13 -7.85 3.19 -14.27
N PHE A 14 -6.60 2.91 -14.62
CA PHE A 14 -5.46 3.77 -14.33
C PHE A 14 -4.55 3.89 -15.56
N PHE A 15 -4.48 5.10 -16.12
CA PHE A 15 -3.94 5.35 -17.47
C PHE A 15 -4.59 4.41 -18.50
N ASN A 16 -3.82 3.51 -19.09
CA ASN A 16 -4.24 2.68 -20.22
C ASN A 16 -4.46 1.21 -19.81
N ARG A 17 -4.62 0.95 -18.50
CA ARG A 17 -4.80 -0.40 -17.95
C ARG A 17 -5.80 -0.42 -16.81
N LEU A 18 -6.42 -1.58 -16.60
CA LEU A 18 -7.15 -1.86 -15.37
C LEU A 18 -6.13 -2.24 -14.29
N VAL A 19 -6.26 -1.66 -13.09
CA VAL A 19 -5.41 -1.99 -11.94
C VAL A 19 -6.27 -2.58 -10.85
N ASP A 20 -5.96 -3.83 -10.50
CA ASP A 20 -6.55 -4.53 -9.36
C ASP A 20 -5.72 -4.25 -8.11
N THR A 21 -6.40 -3.81 -7.06
CA THR A 21 -5.78 -3.50 -5.77
C THR A 21 -6.24 -4.49 -4.72
N TYR A 22 -5.28 -5.07 -4.00
CA TYR A 22 -5.53 -6.05 -2.95
C TYR A 22 -4.86 -5.60 -1.65
N LEU A 23 -5.49 -5.96 -0.53
CA LEU A 23 -4.92 -5.91 0.81
C LEU A 23 -4.40 -7.28 1.19
N VAL A 24 -3.24 -7.32 1.84
CA VAL A 24 -2.64 -8.53 2.40
C VAL A 24 -2.37 -8.29 3.87
N ILE A 25 -2.95 -9.12 4.73
CA ILE A 25 -2.72 -9.09 6.17
C ILE A 25 -1.82 -10.28 6.51
N LYS A 26 -0.56 -9.98 6.85
CA LYS A 26 0.43 -11.00 7.20
C LYS A 26 1.46 -10.42 8.16
N ASP A 27 2.09 -11.30 8.93
CA ASP A 27 3.27 -10.93 9.71
C ASP A 27 4.44 -10.64 8.75
N VAL A 28 4.83 -9.38 8.65
CA VAL A 28 5.95 -8.91 7.82
C VAL A 28 7.15 -8.64 8.69
N SER A 29 8.30 -9.14 8.26
CA SER A 29 9.61 -8.86 8.86
C SER A 29 10.51 -8.28 7.78
N LEU A 30 11.08 -7.10 8.01
CA LEU A 30 11.90 -6.41 6.99
C LEU A 30 13.15 -7.20 6.61
N ASP A 31 13.75 -7.93 7.55
CA ASP A 31 14.89 -8.85 7.36
C ASP A 31 14.57 -10.04 6.45
N ARG A 32 13.29 -10.33 6.23
CA ARG A 32 12.82 -11.43 5.37
C ARG A 32 12.33 -10.93 4.01
N LEU A 33 12.42 -9.63 3.75
CA LEU A 33 12.09 -9.07 2.44
C LEU A 33 13.30 -9.19 1.51
N ASP A 34 13.10 -9.89 0.39
CA ASP A 34 14.03 -9.88 -0.72
C ASP A 34 13.78 -8.60 -1.54
N LEU A 35 14.54 -7.54 -1.23
CA LEU A 35 14.41 -6.22 -1.85
C LEU A 35 15.43 -6.09 -2.99
N GLN A 36 14.97 -5.70 -4.16
CA GLN A 36 15.83 -5.40 -5.31
C GLN A 36 16.48 -4.03 -5.10
N ALA A 37 17.80 -4.02 -4.88
CA ALA A 37 18.55 -2.81 -4.53
C ALA A 37 18.52 -1.74 -5.65
N GLU A 38 18.30 -2.16 -6.89
CA GLU A 38 18.10 -1.28 -8.05
C GLU A 38 16.73 -0.56 -8.04
N GLU A 39 15.73 -1.11 -7.35
CA GLU A 39 14.37 -0.54 -7.28
C GLU A 39 14.05 0.09 -5.92
N VAL A 40 14.67 -0.40 -4.84
CA VAL A 40 14.36 -0.04 -3.45
C VAL A 40 15.62 0.42 -2.72
N THR A 41 15.67 1.71 -2.40
CA THR A 41 16.77 2.30 -1.62
C THR A 41 16.60 2.07 -0.12
N ASP A 42 15.36 2.05 0.37
CA ASP A 42 15.04 1.89 1.80
C ASP A 42 13.61 1.35 1.98
N ALA A 43 13.36 0.69 3.11
CA ALA A 43 12.06 0.14 3.48
C ALA A 43 11.81 0.25 4.99
N MET A 44 10.62 0.72 5.35
CA MET A 44 10.18 0.81 6.75
C MET A 44 8.75 0.31 6.92
N LEU A 45 8.47 -0.28 8.08
CA LEU A 45 7.12 -0.54 8.54
C LEU A 45 6.62 0.71 9.26
N VAL A 46 5.41 1.15 8.94
CA VAL A 46 4.79 2.34 9.53
C VAL A 46 3.44 2.01 10.16
N THR A 47 3.11 2.70 11.25
CA THR A 47 1.75 2.72 11.77
C THR A 47 0.85 3.60 10.89
N LEU A 48 -0.47 3.47 11.03
CA LEU A 48 -1.42 4.34 10.33
C LEU A 48 -1.15 5.82 10.65
N SER A 49 -0.83 6.16 11.91
CA SER A 49 -0.54 7.54 12.29
C SER A 49 0.72 8.10 11.60
N GLN A 50 1.77 7.29 11.49
CA GLN A 50 2.99 7.67 10.75
C GLN A 50 2.69 7.83 9.26
N PHE A 51 1.93 6.90 8.67
CA PHE A 51 1.49 7.01 7.29
C PHE A 51 0.73 8.31 7.01
N MET A 52 -0.23 8.66 7.88
CA MET A 52 -1.02 9.89 7.74
C MET A 52 -0.16 11.15 7.86
N LEU A 53 0.84 11.15 8.74
CA LEU A 53 1.80 12.25 8.84
C LEU A 53 2.54 12.44 7.51
N LEU A 54 3.12 11.38 6.95
CA LEU A 54 3.85 11.43 5.67
C LEU A 54 2.95 11.89 4.51
N TYR A 55 1.69 11.46 4.51
CA TYR A 55 0.69 11.88 3.54
C TYR A 55 0.41 13.39 3.64
N HIS A 56 0.21 13.92 4.85
CA HIS A 56 -0.06 15.34 5.08
C HIS A 56 1.16 16.24 4.82
N GLU A 57 2.37 15.74 5.07
CA GLU A 57 3.62 16.43 4.73
C GLU A 57 3.93 16.41 3.23
N GLY A 58 3.15 15.68 2.43
CA GLY A 58 3.33 15.62 0.97
C GLY A 58 4.57 14.81 0.54
N LEU A 59 5.03 13.89 1.38
CA LEU A 59 6.22 13.06 1.13
C LEU A 59 5.93 11.86 0.22
N PHE A 60 4.67 11.66 -0.18
CA PHE A 60 4.29 10.60 -1.10
C PHE A 60 4.42 11.03 -2.56
N HIS A 61 4.81 10.07 -3.39
CA HIS A 61 4.65 10.21 -4.83
C HIS A 61 3.18 10.53 -5.16
N PRO A 62 2.87 11.50 -6.05
CA PRO A 62 1.50 11.96 -6.30
C PRO A 62 0.48 10.85 -6.62
N ILE A 63 0.93 9.78 -7.29
CA ILE A 63 0.11 8.60 -7.58
C ILE A 63 -0.37 7.90 -6.30
N LEU A 64 0.48 7.79 -5.28
CA LEU A 64 0.11 7.16 -4.00
C LEU A 64 -0.89 8.03 -3.23
N THR A 65 -0.73 9.35 -3.28
CA THR A 65 -1.69 10.30 -2.69
C THR A 65 -3.09 10.17 -3.30
N GLN A 66 -3.17 10.06 -4.64
CA GLN A 66 -4.45 9.85 -5.32
C GLN A 66 -5.07 8.50 -4.97
N ARG A 67 -4.25 7.45 -4.92
CA ARG A 67 -4.69 6.09 -4.57
C ARG A 67 -5.19 5.98 -3.14
N TRP A 68 -4.51 6.61 -2.18
CA TRP A 68 -4.96 6.63 -0.79
C TRP A 68 -6.41 7.10 -0.67
N LYS A 69 -6.77 8.21 -1.32
CA LYS A 69 -8.14 8.74 -1.30
C LYS A 69 -9.19 7.76 -1.86
N LEU A 70 -8.79 6.85 -2.73
CA LEU A 70 -9.69 5.82 -3.30
C LEU A 70 -9.89 4.63 -2.36
N TYR A 71 -8.93 4.37 -1.46
CA TYR A 71 -8.93 3.17 -0.62
C TYR A 71 -9.10 3.44 0.87
N GLU A 72 -8.93 4.69 1.33
CA GLU A 72 -8.91 5.08 2.75
C GLU A 72 -10.09 4.49 3.53
N GLU A 73 -11.32 4.63 3.01
CA GLU A 73 -12.53 4.10 3.66
C GLU A 73 -12.48 2.56 3.81
N LYS A 74 -12.01 1.85 2.78
CA LYS A 74 -11.90 0.39 2.81
C LYS A 74 -10.75 -0.09 3.68
N LEU A 75 -9.60 0.59 3.63
CA LEU A 75 -8.41 0.20 4.40
C LEU A 75 -8.61 0.42 5.89
N THR A 76 -9.21 1.55 6.28
CA THR A 76 -9.50 1.86 7.68
C THR A 76 -10.45 0.83 8.32
N ALA A 77 -11.37 0.24 7.56
CA ALA A 77 -12.24 -0.84 8.05
C ALA A 77 -11.48 -2.11 8.49
N TYR A 78 -10.26 -2.35 8.00
CA TYR A 78 -9.42 -3.50 8.40
C TYR A 78 -8.38 -3.15 9.47
N LEU A 79 -8.24 -1.88 9.83
CA LEU A 79 -7.27 -1.39 10.81
C LEU A 79 -7.89 -1.19 12.21
N ILE A 80 -9.17 -1.56 12.39
CA ILE A 80 -9.95 -1.46 13.64
C ILE A 80 -9.98 -2.81 14.35
#